data_AF-A0A318XFV9-F1
#
_entry.id   AF-A0A318XFV9-F1
#
_cell.length_a   1.000
_cell.length_b   1.000
_cell.length_c   1.000
_cell.angle_alpha   90.00
_cell.angle_beta   90.00
_cell.angle_gamma   90.00
#
_symmetry.space_group_name_H-M   'P 1'
#
loop_
_entity.id
_entity.type
_entity.pdbx_description
1 polymer ?
#
loop_
_entity_poly.entity_id
_entity_poly.type
_entity_poly.pdbx_seq_one_letter_code
_entity_poly.pdbx_strand_id
1 'polypeptide(L)' 'MSNTKNYTESGGEKTVIRGTLEITSEGKLIIGSTELKPAEAQANSSATTIADLKSEFNQLLEKLKSAGLMADT' A
#
# COMPACT_ATOMS: atom_id res chain seq x y z
N MET A 1 -3.04 -19.99 29.85
CA MET A 1 -3.58 -19.45 28.58
C MET A 1 -2.47 -18.70 27.87
N SER A 2 -2.20 -18.98 26.59
CA SER A 2 -1.18 -18.23 25.83
C SER A 2 -1.77 -16.87 25.43
N ASN A 3 -1.25 -15.79 26.00
CA ASN A 3 -1.65 -14.41 25.71
C ASN A 3 -0.96 -13.85 24.45
N THR A 4 -0.64 -14.71 23.48
CA THR A 4 0.08 -14.27 22.29
C THR A 4 -0.85 -13.41 21.43
N LYS A 5 -0.63 -12.09 21.42
CA LYS A 5 -1.44 -11.15 20.63
C LYS A 5 -1.41 -11.48 19.15
N ASN A 6 -0.26 -11.89 18.64
CA ASN A 6 -0.03 -12.22 17.25
C ASN A 6 0.28 -13.72 17.12
N TYR A 7 -0.39 -14.43 16.24
CA TYR A 7 -0.21 -15.88 16.10
C TYR A 7 -0.52 -16.34 14.67
N THR A 8 0.08 -17.47 14.28
CA THR A 8 -0.25 -18.18 13.04
C THR A 8 -1.14 -19.38 13.37
N GLU A 9 -2.22 -19.54 12.63
CA GLU A 9 -3.15 -20.67 12.80
C GLU A 9 -2.48 -21.99 12.39
N SER A 10 -2.91 -23.10 12.98
CA SER A 10 -2.40 -24.43 12.63
C SER A 10 -2.73 -24.73 11.17
N GLY A 11 -1.70 -25.01 10.36
CA GLY A 11 -1.81 -25.14 8.90
C GLY A 11 -1.06 -24.03 8.15
N GLY A 12 -0.82 -22.88 8.79
CA GLY A 12 0.03 -21.82 8.26
C GLY A 12 -0.64 -20.87 7.27
N GLU A 13 -1.92 -21.07 6.95
CA GLU A 13 -2.65 -20.28 5.95
C GLU A 13 -2.93 -18.84 6.41
N LYS A 14 -2.95 -18.61 7.73
CA LYS A 14 -3.33 -17.32 8.30
C LYS A 14 -2.44 -16.94 9.48
N THR A 15 -1.90 -15.73 9.39
CA THR A 15 -1.27 -15.04 10.52
C THR A 15 -2.13 -13.88 10.95
N VAL A 16 -2.51 -13.85 12.24
CA VAL A 16 -3.31 -12.79 12.85
C VAL A 16 -2.37 -11.85 13.59
N ILE A 17 -2.43 -10.56 13.25
CA ILE A 17 -1.75 -9.49 13.99
C ILE A 17 -2.80 -8.67 14.75
N ARG A 18 -2.80 -8.74 16.08
CA ARG A 18 -3.67 -7.91 16.96
C ARG A 18 -2.92 -6.72 17.57
N GLY A 19 -1.59 -6.67 17.43
CA GLY A 19 -0.77 -5.51 17.75
C GLY A 19 -0.44 -4.66 16.51
N THR A 20 0.70 -3.99 16.55
CA THR A 20 1.27 -3.27 15.40
C THR A 20 2.27 -4.17 14.68
N LEU A 21 2.21 -4.21 13.34
CA LEU A 21 3.30 -4.70 12.51
C LEU A 21 4.12 -3.50 12.05
N GLU A 22 5.32 -3.35 12.59
CA GLU A 22 6.27 -2.32 12.17
C GLU A 22 7.23 -2.92 11.14
N ILE A 23 7.37 -2.24 10.00
CA ILE A 23 8.32 -2.58 8.95
C ILE A 23 9.33 -1.44 8.91
N THR A 24 10.56 -1.72 9.30
CA THR A 24 11.64 -0.74 9.39
C THR A 24 12.19 -0.42 7.99
N SER A 25 13.13 0.52 7.91
CA SER A 25 13.75 0.96 6.65
C SER A 25 14.45 -0.15 5.84
N GLU A 26 14.77 -1.27 6.45
CA GLU A 26 15.39 -2.43 5.80
C GLU A 26 14.35 -3.47 5.35
N GLY A 27 13.13 -3.40 5.88
CA GLY A 27 12.05 -4.33 5.60
C GLY A 27 11.23 -3.92 4.38
N LYS A 28 10.58 -4.92 3.77
CA LYS A 28 9.63 -4.73 2.67
C LYS A 28 8.38 -5.57 2.91
N LEU A 29 7.20 -5.01 2.63
CA LEU A 29 5.97 -5.78 2.51
C LEU A 29 5.71 -6.06 1.05
N ILE A 30 5.73 -7.33 0.65
CA ILE A 30 5.44 -7.73 -0.72
C ILE A 30 4.10 -8.48 -0.72
N ILE A 31 3.16 -8.01 -1.53
CA ILE A 31 1.86 -8.66 -1.77
C ILE A 31 1.89 -9.17 -3.21
N GLY A 32 1.97 -10.50 -3.37
CA GLY A 32 2.23 -11.11 -4.68
C GLY A 32 3.64 -10.77 -5.18
N SER A 33 3.73 -10.00 -6.25
CA SER A 33 5.00 -9.49 -6.80
C SER A 33 5.16 -7.97 -6.63
N THR A 34 4.26 -7.34 -5.88
CA THR A 34 4.21 -5.88 -5.73
C THR A 34 4.62 -5.49 -4.32
N GLU A 35 5.60 -4.59 -4.23
CA GLU A 35 6.01 -3.99 -2.97
C GLU A 35 4.97 -2.94 -2.53
N LEU A 36 4.44 -3.10 -1.31
CA LEU A 36 3.59 -2.11 -0.67
C LEU A 36 4.45 -1.09 0.09
N LYS A 37 4.39 0.16 -0.35
CA LYS A 37 5.10 1.30 0.24
C LYS A 37 4.19 2.53 0.25
N PRO A 38 4.50 3.57 1.04
CA PRO A 38 3.79 4.84 0.93
C PRO A 38 3.86 5.37 -0.52
N ALA A 39 2.72 5.84 -1.05
CA ALA A 39 2.72 6.52 -2.34
C ALA A 39 3.49 7.83 -2.28
N GLU A 40 4.09 8.20 -3.42
CA GLU A 40 4.70 9.51 -3.58
C GLU A 40 3.66 10.62 -3.39
N ALA A 41 4.10 11.75 -2.83
CA ALA A 41 3.23 12.89 -2.61
C ALA A 41 2.63 13.38 -3.94
N GLN A 42 1.32 13.63 -3.93
CA GLN A 42 0.63 14.31 -5.02
C GLN A 42 0.43 15.77 -4.63
N ALA A 43 0.90 16.69 -5.47
CA ALA A 43 0.65 18.10 -5.28
C ALA A 43 -0.84 18.42 -5.47
N ASN A 44 -1.32 19.52 -4.89
CA ASN A 44 -2.67 19.99 -5.14
C ASN A 44 -2.89 20.22 -6.64
N SER A 45 -4.09 19.90 -7.11
CA SER A 45 -4.50 20.12 -8.48
C SER A 45 -4.46 21.61 -8.83
N SER A 46 -3.85 21.93 -9.96
CA SER A 46 -3.79 23.29 -10.54
C SER A 46 -4.60 23.40 -11.83
N ALA A 47 -5.31 22.32 -12.19
CA ALA A 47 -6.08 22.22 -13.40
C ALA A 47 -7.11 23.35 -13.54
N THR A 48 -7.09 24.02 -14.70
CA THR A 48 -8.13 24.99 -15.09
C THR A 48 -9.05 24.44 -16.18
N THR A 49 -8.69 23.29 -16.76
CA THR A 49 -9.48 22.59 -17.76
C THR A 49 -9.76 21.15 -17.33
N ILE A 50 -10.77 20.53 -17.94
CA ILE A 50 -11.08 19.10 -17.75
C ILE A 50 -9.92 18.22 -18.21
N ALA A 51 -9.21 18.63 -19.28
CA ALA A 51 -8.07 17.88 -19.79
C ALA A 51 -6.92 17.86 -18.79
N ASP A 52 -6.61 18.99 -18.16
CA ASP A 52 -5.58 19.09 -17.13
C ASP A 52 -5.96 18.28 -15.89
N LEU A 53 -7.23 18.34 -15.47
CA LEU A 53 -7.73 17.57 -14.33
C LEU A 53 -7.59 16.07 -14.58
N LYS A 54 -7.93 15.59 -15.79
CA LYS A 54 -7.74 14.18 -16.17
C LYS A 54 -6.27 13.79 -16.11
N SER A 55 -5.37 14.67 -16.55
CA SER A 55 -3.92 14.42 -16.52
C SER A 55 -3.43 14.30 -15.07
N GLU A 56 -3.72 15.28 -14.22
CA GLU A 56 -3.31 15.28 -12.81
C GLU A 56 -3.92 14.10 -12.04
N PHE A 57 -5.16 13.70 -12.37
CA PHE A 57 -5.80 12.52 -11.78
C PHE A 57 -5.08 11.22 -12.20
N ASN A 58 -4.75 11.05 -13.47
CA ASN A 58 -4.04 9.85 -13.93
C ASN A 58 -2.63 9.75 -13.32
N GLN A 59 -1.94 10.88 -13.11
CA GLN A 59 -0.67 10.90 -12.38
C GLN A 59 -0.81 10.42 -10.93
N LEU A 60 -1.91 10.79 -10.24
CA LEU A 60 -2.20 10.23 -8.92
C LEU A 60 -2.40 8.72 -8.98
N LEU A 61 -3.17 8.22 -9.96
CA LEU A 61 -3.40 6.78 -10.12
C LEU A 61 -2.09 6.01 -10.36
N GLU A 62 -1.20 6.56 -11.19
CA GLU A 62 0.13 5.98 -11.43
C GLU A 62 0.95 5.90 -10.15
N LYS A 63 0.96 6.97 -9.33
CA LYS A 63 1.63 6.96 -8.02
C LYS A 63 1.06 5.89 -7.10
N LEU A 64 -0.26 5.74 -7.03
CA LEU A 64 -0.90 4.71 -6.20
C LEU A 64 -0.57 3.28 -6.67
N LYS A 65 -0.54 3.04 -7.99
CA LYS A 65 -0.14 1.75 -8.58
C LYS A 65 1.32 1.43 -8.28
N SER A 66 2.22 2.39 -8.48
CA SER A 66 3.66 2.23 -8.22
C SER A 66 3.98 1.96 -6.74
N ALA A 67 3.10 2.38 -5.84
CA ALA A 67 3.20 2.17 -4.40
C ALA A 67 2.63 0.82 -3.94
N GLY A 68 2.04 0.05 -4.85
CA GLY A 68 1.34 -1.20 -4.54
C GLY A 68 0.00 -1.00 -3.82
N LEU A 69 -0.50 0.24 -3.77
CA LEU A 69 -1.79 0.58 -3.13
C LEU A 69 -2.98 0.37 -4.08
N MET A 70 -2.71 0.19 -5.37
CA MET A 70 -3.70 -0.12 -6.40
C MET A 70 -3.14 -1.20 -7.33
N ALA A 71 -4.02 -2.09 -7.80
CA ALA A 71 -3.64 -3.09 -8.80
C ALA A 71 -3.19 -2.41 -10.10
N ASP A 72 -2.17 -2.97 -10.73
CA ASP A 72 -1.82 -2.57 -12.08
C ASP A 72 -2.82 -3.18 -13.08
N THR A 73 -3.14 -2.44 -14.14
CA THR A 73 -4.17 -2.79 -15.14
C THR A 73 -3.56 -3.03 -16.48
#